data_AF-A0A1N6FE27-F1
#
_entry.id   AF-A0A1N6FE27-F1
#
_cell.length_a   1.000
_cell.length_b   1.000
_cell.length_c   1.000
_cell.angle_alpha   90.00
_cell.angle_beta   90.00
_cell.angle_gamma   90.00
#
_symmetry.space_group_name_H-M   'P 1'
#
loop_
_entity.id
_entity.type
_entity.pdbx_description
1 polymer ?
#
loop_
_entity_poly.entity_id
_entity_poly.type
_entity_poly.pdbx_seq_one_letter_code
_entity_poly.pdbx_strand_id
1 'polypeptide(L)'
;MKFTLEITKPESGSNLGFKTIYFNAFKINIIERYSGKTTSKFYHIVIKLRTIEDEIINTKDGAGRIKLKESDYQAYGQLARALTSYEYRNKLVDRKKIDDDFINFILSRMVGHYQL
;
A
#
# COMPACT_ATOMS: atom_id res chain seq x y z
N MET A 1 11.15 12.84 0.92
CA MET A 1 11.71 11.59 1.48
C MET A 1 12.06 10.69 0.30
N LYS A 2 13.22 10.04 0.26
CA LYS A 2 13.53 9.11 -0.85
C LYS A 2 12.85 7.76 -0.57
N PHE A 3 12.17 7.21 -1.56
CA PHE A 3 11.51 5.91 -1.49
C PHE A 3 11.53 5.21 -2.86
N THR A 4 11.25 3.91 -2.86
CA THR A 4 10.96 3.13 -4.07
C THR A 4 9.64 2.38 -3.87
N LEU A 5 8.77 2.41 -4.87
CA LEU A 5 7.49 1.69 -4.85
C LEU A 5 7.56 0.46 -5.74
N GLU A 6 7.27 -0.70 -5.16
CA GLU A 6 7.16 -1.98 -5.86
C GLU A 6 5.69 -2.44 -5.84
N ILE A 7 5.17 -2.80 -7.01
CA ILE A 7 3.79 -3.28 -7.17
C ILE A 7 3.85 -4.67 -7.77
N THR A 8 3.48 -5.67 -6.98
CA THR A 8 3.37 -7.05 -7.44
C THR A 8 1.95 -7.27 -7.96
N LYS A 9 1.83 -7.69 -9.22
CA LYS A 9 0.53 -8.09 -9.76
C LYS A 9 0.05 -9.35 -9.04
N PRO A 10 -1.24 -9.45 -8.68
CA PRO A 10 -1.83 -10.71 -8.24
C PRO A 10 -1.56 -11.82 -9.27
N GLU A 11 -1.20 -13.00 -8.80
CA GLU A 11 -1.15 -14.20 -9.63
C GLU A 11 -2.54 -14.51 -10.22
N SER A 12 -2.59 -15.18 -11.37
CA SER A 12 -3.86 -15.55 -12.00
C SER A 12 -4.70 -16.43 -11.07
N GLY A 13 -5.93 -15.99 -10.77
CA GLY A 13 -6.82 -16.66 -9.81
C GLY A 13 -6.56 -16.35 -8.34
N SER A 14 -5.57 -15.50 -8.02
CA SER A 14 -5.32 -15.04 -6.66
C SER A 14 -6.22 -13.86 -6.28
N ASN A 15 -6.74 -13.91 -5.06
CA ASN A 15 -7.51 -12.82 -4.46
C ASN A 15 -6.62 -11.91 -3.60
N LEU A 16 -5.29 -11.96 -3.79
CA LEU A 16 -4.31 -11.17 -3.04
C LEU A 16 -3.50 -10.27 -3.96
N GLY A 17 -3.39 -9.00 -3.59
CA GLY A 17 -2.48 -8.03 -4.18
C GLY A 17 -1.44 -7.58 -3.16
N PHE A 18 -0.21 -7.37 -3.63
CA PHE A 18 0.90 -6.95 -2.78
C PHE A 18 1.55 -5.69 -3.34
N LYS A 19 1.83 -4.74 -2.45
CA LYS A 19 2.62 -3.54 -2.74
C LYS A 19 3.62 -3.35 -1.62
N THR A 20 4.83 -2.94 -1.96
CA THR A 20 5.87 -2.62 -0.98
C THR A 20 6.42 -1.23 -1.26
N ILE A 21 6.47 -0.40 -0.21
CA ILE A 21 7.09 0.92 -0.24
C ILE A 21 8.39 0.81 0.55
N TYR A 22 9.52 0.95 -0.12
CA TYR A 22 10.84 0.89 0.51
C TYR A 22 11.31 2.29 0.87
N PHE A 23 11.70 2.48 2.13
CA PHE A 23 12.46 3.62 2.62
C PHE A 23 13.86 3.15 3.04
N ASN A 24 14.75 4.09 3.34
CA ASN A 24 16.13 3.77 3.70
C ASN A 24 16.25 2.91 4.97
N ALA A 25 15.33 3.08 5.94
CA ALA A 25 15.42 2.44 7.26
C ALA A 25 14.31 1.39 7.50
N PHE A 26 13.26 1.38 6.69
CA PHE A 26 12.09 0.54 6.89
C PHE A 26 11.36 0.32 5.57
N LYS A 27 10.42 -0.62 5.56
CA LYS A 27 9.50 -0.83 4.45
C LYS A 27 8.08 -0.99 4.92
N ILE A 28 7.15 -0.59 4.07
CA ILE A 28 5.71 -0.72 4.29
C ILE A 28 5.19 -1.77 3.33
N ASN A 29 4.64 -2.87 3.84
CA ASN A 29 3.92 -3.84 3.02
C ASN A 29 2.43 -3.57 3.10
N ILE A 30 1.79 -3.52 1.94
CA ILE A 30 0.35 -3.37 1.78
C ILE A 30 -0.16 -4.64 1.13
N ILE A 31 -1.11 -5.28 1.81
CA ILE A 31 -1.72 -6.53 1.39
C ILE A 31 -3.19 -6.25 1.13
N GLU A 32 -3.59 -6.36 -0.13
CA GLU A 32 -4.95 -6.21 -0.60
C GLU A 32 -5.59 -7.59 -0.66
N ARG A 33 -6.76 -7.77 -0.06
CA ARG A 33 -7.58 -8.96 -0.26
C ARG A 33 -8.86 -8.55 -0.96
N TYR A 34 -9.18 -9.25 -2.04
CA TYR A 34 -10.36 -9.00 -2.86
C TYR A 34 -11.49 -9.98 -2.54
N SER A 35 -12.75 -9.54 -2.66
CA SER A 35 -13.91 -10.42 -2.57
C SER A 35 -14.29 -10.92 -3.97
N GLY A 36 -14.28 -12.24 -4.18
CA GLY A 36 -14.58 -12.89 -5.46
C GLY A 36 -13.33 -13.21 -6.28
N LYS A 37 -13.51 -13.92 -7.41
CA LYS A 37 -12.41 -14.33 -8.32
C LYS A 37 -11.83 -13.18 -9.16
N THR A 38 -12.44 -12.00 -9.09
CA THR A 38 -12.03 -10.79 -9.81
C THR A 38 -11.72 -9.67 -8.81
N THR A 39 -10.78 -8.80 -9.14
CA THR A 39 -10.26 -7.70 -8.29
C THR A 39 -11.23 -6.53 -8.11
N SER A 40 -12.54 -6.76 -8.22
CA SER A 40 -13.56 -5.71 -8.33
C SER A 40 -13.87 -5.01 -7.01
N LYS A 41 -13.69 -5.67 -5.86
CA LYS A 41 -13.98 -5.12 -4.54
C LYS A 41 -12.97 -5.58 -3.49
N PHE A 42 -12.47 -4.63 -2.69
CA PHE A 42 -11.63 -4.94 -1.53
C PHE A 42 -12.48 -5.56 -0.42
N TYR A 43 -12.07 -6.73 0.05
CA TYR A 43 -12.57 -7.34 1.28
C TYR A 43 -11.84 -6.74 2.50
N HIS A 44 -10.50 -6.71 2.45
CA HIS A 44 -9.73 -5.90 3.38
C HIS A 44 -8.37 -5.50 2.84
N ILE A 45 -7.85 -4.40 3.37
CA ILE A 45 -6.48 -3.95 3.11
C ILE A 45 -5.74 -3.93 4.44
N VAL A 46 -4.62 -4.62 4.49
CA VAL A 46 -3.75 -4.72 5.67
C VAL A 46 -2.43 -4.05 5.36
N ILE A 47 -1.96 -3.24 6.29
CA ILE A 47 -0.68 -2.53 6.22
C ILE A 47 0.21 -3.06 7.33
N LYS A 48 1.46 -3.36 7.00
CA LYS A 48 2.51 -3.77 7.95
C LYS A 48 3.72 -2.88 7.78
N LEU A 49 4.27 -2.42 8.90
CA LEU A 49 5.57 -1.77 8.95
C LEU A 49 6.64 -2.80 9.30
N ARG A 50 7.77 -2.77 8.60
CA ARG A 50 8.90 -3.67 8.85
C ARG A 50 10.23 -2.94 8.80
N THR A 51 11.22 -3.48 9.50
CA THR A 51 12.63 -3.12 9.29
C THR A 51 13.09 -3.52 7.88
N ILE A 52 14.28 -3.08 7.49
CA ILE A 52 14.85 -3.50 6.19
C ILE A 52 15.18 -5.01 6.20
N GLU A 53 15.50 -5.56 7.37
CA GLU A 53 15.72 -6.99 7.66
C GLU A 53 14.42 -7.82 7.78
N ASP A 54 13.27 -7.24 7.40
CA ASP A 54 11.96 -7.91 7.37
C ASP A 54 11.30 -8.19 8.73
N GLU A 55 11.82 -7.63 9.81
CA GLU A 55 11.22 -7.76 11.14
C GLU A 55 9.97 -6.89 11.26
N ILE A 56 8.89 -7.43 11.85
CA ILE A 56 7.63 -6.68 12.03
C ILE A 56 7.80 -5.66 13.14
N ILE A 57 7.51 -4.40 12.83
CA ILE A 57 7.38 -3.33 13.83
C ILE A 57 5.92 -3.32 14.28
N ASN A 58 5.71 -3.54 15.59
CA ASN A 58 4.38 -3.53 16.18
C ASN A 58 3.87 -2.09 16.36
N THR A 59 2.56 -1.91 16.27
CA THR A 59 1.88 -0.67 16.62
C THR A 59 1.95 -0.43 18.13
N LYS A 60 1.59 0.79 18.56
CA LYS A 60 1.62 1.20 19.97
C LYS A 60 0.72 0.37 20.90
N ASP A 61 -0.27 -0.32 20.35
CA ASP A 61 -1.17 -1.27 21.04
C ASP A 61 -0.68 -2.73 20.95
N GLY A 62 0.52 -2.96 20.41
CA GLY A 62 1.16 -4.28 20.30
C GLY A 62 0.76 -5.08 19.05
N ALA A 63 -0.09 -4.55 18.15
CA ALA A 63 -0.49 -5.28 16.94
C ALA A 63 0.58 -5.25 15.85
N GLY A 64 0.84 -6.38 15.18
CA GLY A 64 1.79 -6.45 14.07
C GLY A 64 1.26 -5.92 12.72
N ARG A 65 0.08 -5.27 12.71
CA ARG A 65 -0.58 -4.79 11.48
C ARG A 65 -1.64 -3.73 11.76
N ILE A 66 -1.91 -2.91 10.75
CA ILE A 66 -3.05 -2.00 10.69
C ILE A 66 -4.01 -2.51 9.62
N LYS A 67 -5.32 -2.48 9.90
CA LYS A 67 -6.35 -2.69 8.88
C LYS A 67 -6.85 -1.32 8.44
N LEU A 68 -6.81 -1.05 7.13
CA LEU A 68 -7.37 0.18 6.58
C LEU A 68 -8.88 0.20 6.81
N LYS A 69 -9.45 1.36 7.15
CA LYS A 69 -10.89 1.51 7.35
C LYS A 69 -11.62 1.34 6.01
N GLU A 70 -12.81 0.77 6.02
CA GLU A 70 -13.59 0.58 4.78
C GLU A 70 -13.93 1.91 4.10
N SER A 71 -14.11 2.98 4.89
CA SER A 71 -14.31 4.35 4.38
C SER A 71 -13.14 4.86 3.52
N ASP A 72 -11.94 4.32 3.70
CA ASP A 72 -10.74 4.71 2.96
C ASP A 72 -10.56 3.89 1.66
N TYR A 73 -11.33 2.82 1.44
CA TYR A 73 -11.11 1.88 0.31
C TYR A 73 -11.29 2.53 -1.06
N GLN A 74 -12.25 3.44 -1.19
CA GLN A 74 -12.48 4.14 -2.46
C GLN A 74 -11.29 5.03 -2.82
N ALA A 75 -10.83 5.86 -1.88
CA ALA A 75 -9.69 6.75 -2.08
C ALA A 75 -8.41 5.95 -2.37
N TYR A 76 -8.14 4.92 -1.55
CA TYR A 76 -7.03 4.00 -1.79
C TYR A 76 -7.10 3.37 -3.18
N GLY A 77 -8.27 2.87 -3.59
CA GLY A 77 -8.46 2.22 -4.88
C GLY A 77 -8.21 3.15 -6.06
N GLN A 78 -8.58 4.43 -5.97
CA GLN A 78 -8.30 5.43 -7.00
C GLN A 78 -6.79 5.67 -7.13
N LEU A 79 -6.08 5.86 -6.02
CA LEU A 79 -4.63 6.06 -6.01
C LEU A 79 -3.88 4.82 -6.51
N ALA A 80 -4.28 3.62 -6.06
CA ALA A 80 -3.70 2.35 -6.48
C ALA A 80 -3.90 2.07 -7.99
N ARG A 81 -5.04 2.47 -8.57
CA ARG A 81 -5.28 2.37 -10.02
C ARG A 81 -4.38 3.33 -10.79
N ALA A 82 -4.20 4.57 -10.32
CA ALA A 82 -3.34 5.55 -10.99
C ALA A 82 -1.92 5.01 -11.20
N LEU A 83 -1.36 4.31 -10.21
CA LEU A 83 -0.05 3.66 -10.27
C LEU A 83 0.08 2.54 -11.31
N THR A 84 -1.04 1.98 -11.77
CA THR A 84 -1.05 0.88 -12.75
C THR A 84 -1.65 1.29 -14.09
N SER A 85 -2.02 2.57 -14.24
CA SER A 85 -2.60 3.15 -15.44
C SER A 85 -1.63 3.12 -16.62
N TYR A 86 -2.20 3.18 -17.83
CA TYR A 86 -1.41 3.24 -19.06
C TYR A 86 -0.54 4.50 -19.06
N GLU A 87 -1.11 5.62 -18.65
CA GLU A 87 -0.47 6.93 -18.59
C GLU A 87 0.72 6.92 -17.65
N TYR A 88 0.57 6.32 -16.45
CA TYR A 88 1.68 6.18 -15.51
C TYR A 88 2.80 5.30 -16.07
N ARG A 89 2.46 4.14 -16.65
CA ARG A 89 3.45 3.21 -17.23
C ARG A 89 4.22 3.82 -18.39
N ASN A 90 3.55 4.60 -19.23
CA ASN A 90 4.12 5.24 -20.41
C ASN A 90 4.65 6.66 -20.13
N LYS A 91 4.71 7.08 -18.86
CA LYS A 91 5.25 8.38 -18.43
C LYS A 91 4.51 9.59 -19.06
N LEU A 92 3.21 9.45 -19.31
CA LEU A 92 2.34 10.48 -19.89
C LEU A 92 1.76 11.44 -18.82
N VAL A 93 2.11 11.22 -17.56
CA VAL A 93 1.68 11.98 -16.38
C VAL A 93 2.86 12.18 -15.44
N ASP A 94 2.74 13.13 -14.51
CA ASP A 94 3.71 13.32 -13.44
C ASP A 94 3.68 12.14 -12.45
N ARG A 95 4.56 11.16 -12.69
CA ARG A 95 4.67 9.96 -11.85
C ARG A 95 5.06 10.29 -10.42
N LYS A 96 5.91 11.30 -10.23
CA LYS A 96 6.37 11.68 -8.89
C LYS A 96 5.18 12.17 -8.06
N LYS A 97 4.33 13.00 -8.66
CA LYS A 97 3.09 13.45 -8.00
C LYS A 97 2.19 12.28 -7.63
N ILE A 98 1.96 11.33 -8.54
CA ILE A 98 1.12 10.15 -8.28
C ILE A 98 1.72 9.28 -7.17
N ASP A 99 3.03 9.05 -7.19
CA ASP A 99 3.74 8.29 -6.16
C ASP A 99 3.63 8.98 -4.79
N ASP A 100 3.89 10.29 -4.75
CA ASP A 100 3.79 11.11 -3.54
C ASP A 100 2.35 11.11 -2.99
N ASP A 101 1.33 11.26 -3.83
CA ASP A 101 -0.08 11.22 -3.40
C ASP A 101 -0.45 9.87 -2.76
N PHE A 102 0.00 8.76 -3.37
CA PHE A 102 -0.21 7.41 -2.81
C PHE A 102 0.51 7.22 -1.48
N ILE A 103 1.78 7.63 -1.39
CA ILE A 103 2.59 7.44 -0.18
C ILE A 103 2.11 8.32 0.95
N ASN A 104 1.78 9.58 0.67
CA ASN A 104 1.24 10.49 1.67
C ASN A 104 -0.08 9.95 2.25
N PHE A 105 -0.93 9.38 1.41
CA PHE A 105 -2.14 8.70 1.88
C PHE A 105 -1.82 7.56 2.84
N ILE A 106 -0.87 6.67 2.50
CA ILE A 106 -0.50 5.53 3.35
C ILE A 106 0.11 5.99 4.67
N LEU A 107 1.10 6.89 4.61
CA LEU A 107 1.76 7.41 5.79
C LEU A 107 0.75 8.09 6.72
N SER A 108 -0.17 8.92 6.18
CA SER A 108 -1.15 9.62 7.01
C SER A 108 -2.08 8.66 7.78
N ARG A 109 -2.32 7.45 7.26
CA ARG A 109 -3.09 6.40 7.97
C ARG A 109 -2.26 5.61 8.97
N MET A 110 -0.93 5.68 8.89
CA MET A 110 -0.01 4.99 9.79
C MET A 110 0.46 5.84 10.97
N VAL A 111 0.62 7.17 10.81
CA VAL A 111 1.21 8.06 11.84
C VAL A 111 0.55 7.89 13.21
N GLY A 112 -0.77 7.70 13.28
CA GLY A 112 -1.49 7.55 14.55
C GLY A 112 -1.29 6.21 15.27
N HIS A 113 -0.68 5.21 14.62
CA HIS A 113 -0.59 3.84 15.09
C HIS A 113 0.80 3.43 15.58
N TYR A 114 1.85 4.15 15.16
CA TYR A 114 3.23 3.84 15.53
C TYR A 114 3.81 4.94 16.42
N GLN A 115 4.61 4.56 17.40
CA GLN A 115 5.53 5.47 18.09
C GLN A 115 6.81 5.48 17.26
N LEU A 116 6.96 6.50 16.42
CA LEU A 116 8.18 6.78 15.68
C LEU A 116 8.98 7.85 16.43
#